data_AF-A0A661R6F5-F1
#
_entry.id   AF-A0A661R6F5-F1
#
_cell.length_a   1.000
_cell.length_b   1.000
_cell.length_c   1.000
_cell.angle_alpha   90.00
_cell.angle_beta   90.00
_cell.angle_gamma   90.00
#
_symmetry.space_group_name_H-M   'P 1'
#
loop_
_entity.id
_entity.type
_entity.pdbx_description
1 polymer ?
#
loop_
_entity_poly.entity_id
_entity_poly.type
_entity_poly.pdbx_seq_one_letter_code
_entity_poly.pdbx_strand_id
1 'polypeptide(L)'
;MDRKQMGKNQTNKIIEAAQEKPRRRNFLKVLWISLGLVAIGEFILMILSFFRPAPKKETGSTRQRLIDAGSTDTYSPGTVAAFVTGQFYLVCLEDGGFLALSSKCTHLGCAVPWNKEQQKFICPCHASQFDIWGNVLSSPAPRALDLFKLSIVNKKIQVDINNRITRNRFNKNQVAYPETVTLVGKAGKQ
;
A
#
# COMPACT_ATOMS: atom_id res chain seq x y z
N MET A 1 -12.22 57.71 -68.00
CA MET A 1 -13.34 57.19 -67.19
C MET A 1 -13.32 55.66 -67.32
N ASP A 2 -13.20 54.84 -66.28
CA ASP A 2 -12.94 55.14 -64.88
C ASP A 2 -12.35 53.89 -64.18
N ARG A 3 -11.00 53.81 -64.07
CA ARG A 3 -10.25 52.73 -63.36
C ARG A 3 -10.67 52.59 -61.88
N LYS A 4 -11.37 53.61 -61.36
CA LYS A 4 -11.98 53.67 -60.03
C LYS A 4 -13.17 52.74 -59.81
N GLN A 5 -13.87 52.26 -60.85
CA GLN A 5 -15.05 51.39 -60.67
C GLN A 5 -14.69 49.92 -60.41
N MET A 6 -13.64 49.39 -61.02
CA MET A 6 -13.21 48.00 -60.78
C MET A 6 -12.62 47.79 -59.37
N GLY A 7 -11.84 48.75 -58.85
CA GLY A 7 -11.27 48.66 -57.51
C GLY A 7 -12.31 48.72 -56.39
N LYS A 8 -13.44 49.40 -56.60
CA LYS A 8 -14.56 49.50 -55.66
C LYS A 8 -15.35 48.19 -55.55
N ASN A 9 -15.54 47.47 -56.66
CA ASN A 9 -16.24 46.18 -56.62
C ASN A 9 -15.44 45.08 -55.91
N GLN A 10 -14.11 45.10 -56.03
CA GLN A 10 -13.25 44.15 -55.33
C GLN A 10 -13.15 44.46 -53.83
N THR A 11 -13.04 45.74 -53.46
CA THR A 11 -13.03 46.16 -52.05
C THR A 11 -14.38 45.93 -51.37
N ASN A 12 -15.50 46.16 -52.06
CA ASN A 12 -16.83 45.85 -51.52
C ASN A 12 -17.04 44.35 -51.28
N LYS A 13 -16.56 43.47 -52.19
CA LYS A 13 -16.59 42.01 -51.98
C LYS A 13 -15.74 41.54 -50.80
N ILE A 14 -14.57 42.15 -50.59
CA ILE A 14 -13.69 41.83 -49.46
C ILE A 14 -14.30 42.30 -48.13
N ILE A 15 -15.00 43.45 -48.13
CA ILE A 15 -15.70 43.98 -46.96
C ILE A 15 -16.94 43.14 -46.62
N GLU A 16 -17.69 42.63 -47.60
CA GLU A 16 -18.82 41.72 -47.37
C GLU A 16 -18.39 40.36 -46.82
N ALA A 17 -17.29 39.79 -47.31
CA ALA A 17 -16.72 38.54 -46.78
C ALA A 17 -16.19 38.68 -45.34
N ALA A 18 -15.76 39.89 -44.94
CA ALA A 18 -15.37 40.21 -43.57
C ALA A 18 -16.56 40.52 -42.64
N GLN A 19 -17.77 40.71 -43.19
CA GLN A 19 -19.01 41.03 -42.47
C GLN A 19 -20.02 39.87 -42.45
N GLU A 20 -19.58 38.62 -42.56
CA GLU A 20 -20.42 37.48 -42.17
C GLU A 20 -20.56 37.46 -40.62
N LYS A 21 -21.42 38.34 -40.09
CA LYS A 21 -21.85 38.32 -38.69
C LYS A 21 -22.32 36.89 -38.41
N PRO A 22 -21.74 36.16 -37.45
CA PRO A 22 -22.24 34.83 -37.12
C PRO A 22 -23.73 35.00 -36.83
N ARG A 23 -24.57 34.36 -37.65
CA ARG A 23 -26.03 34.43 -37.53
C ARG A 23 -26.33 34.21 -36.06
N ARG A 24 -26.98 35.15 -35.35
CA ARG A 24 -27.08 35.18 -33.88
C ARG A 24 -27.39 33.81 -33.24
N ARG A 25 -28.17 33.00 -33.96
CA ARG A 25 -28.46 31.58 -33.68
C ARG A 25 -27.23 30.66 -33.60
N ASN A 26 -26.27 30.77 -34.50
CA ASN A 26 -25.03 29.99 -34.48
C ASN A 26 -24.14 30.39 -33.31
N PHE A 27 -24.05 31.69 -32.99
CA PHE A 27 -23.36 32.15 -31.78
C PHE A 27 -24.01 31.57 -30.52
N LEU A 28 -25.34 31.67 -30.39
CA LEU A 28 -26.09 31.10 -29.27
C LEU A 28 -25.94 29.57 -29.18
N LYS A 29 -25.92 28.85 -30.31
CA LYS A 29 -25.71 27.39 -30.34
C LYS A 29 -24.33 27.00 -29.80
N VAL A 30 -23.27 27.66 -30.25
CA VAL A 30 -21.91 27.39 -29.78
C VAL A 30 -21.79 27.69 -28.29
N LEU A 31 -22.37 28.80 -27.84
CA LEU A 31 -22.40 29.18 -26.42
C LEU A 31 -23.14 28.16 -25.54
N TRP A 32 -24.32 27.69 -25.97
CA TRP A 32 -25.08 26.68 -25.23
C TRP A 32 -24.39 25.31 -25.19
N ILE A 33 -23.73 24.91 -26.29
CA ILE A 33 -22.96 23.66 -26.33
C ILE A 33 -21.74 23.74 -25.41
N SER A 34 -21.01 24.87 -25.40
CA SER A 34 -19.84 25.02 -24.53
C SER A 34 -20.23 25.01 -23.06
N LEU A 35 -21.31 25.70 -22.68
CA LEU A 35 -21.83 25.68 -21.31
C LEU A 35 -22.30 24.27 -20.90
N GLY A 36 -22.98 23.55 -21.80
CA GLY A 36 -23.38 22.16 -21.57
C GLY A 36 -22.18 21.23 -21.35
N LEU A 37 -21.11 21.38 -22.13
CA LEU A 37 -19.88 20.58 -21.97
C LEU A 37 -19.18 20.87 -20.64
N VAL A 38 -19.12 22.13 -20.20
CA VAL A 38 -18.57 22.49 -18.89
C VAL A 38 -19.41 21.86 -17.77
N ALA A 39 -20.74 21.97 -17.84
CA ALA A 39 -21.63 21.38 -16.83
C ALA A 39 -21.51 19.84 -16.76
N ILE A 40 -21.40 19.17 -17.92
CA ILE A 40 -21.17 17.73 -17.98
C ILE A 40 -19.80 17.37 -17.39
N GLY A 41 -18.76 18.16 -17.71
CA GLY A 41 -17.42 17.98 -17.14
C GLY A 41 -17.42 18.05 -15.62
N GLU A 42 -18.04 19.08 -15.04
CA GLU A 42 -18.20 19.22 -13.58
C GLU A 42 -18.99 18.06 -12.97
N PHE A 43 -20.07 17.64 -13.62
CA PHE A 43 -20.89 16.53 -13.14
C PHE A 43 -20.12 15.19 -13.16
N ILE A 44 -19.33 14.94 -14.20
CA ILE A 44 -18.44 13.77 -14.29
C ILE A 44 -17.37 13.83 -13.21
N LEU A 45 -16.74 14.99 -12.99
CA LEU A 45 -15.75 15.16 -11.92
C LEU A 45 -16.34 14.91 -10.54
N MET A 46 -17.58 15.35 -10.28
CA MET A 46 -18.31 15.07 -9.05
C MET A 46 -18.54 13.57 -8.86
N ILE A 47 -19.03 12.86 -9.89
CA ILE A 47 -19.25 11.41 -9.85
C ILE A 47 -17.93 10.67 -9.63
N LEU A 48 -16.89 11.02 -10.38
CA LEU A 48 -15.57 10.38 -10.23
C LEU A 48 -14.96 10.66 -8.86
N SER A 49 -15.20 11.83 -8.28
CA SER A 49 -14.76 12.16 -6.92
C SER A 49 -15.44 11.28 -5.87
N PHE A 50 -16.70 10.90 -6.05
CA PHE A 50 -17.38 9.94 -5.17
C PHE A 50 -16.71 8.55 -5.20
N PHE A 51 -16.20 8.13 -6.36
CA PHE A 51 -15.43 6.89 -6.52
C PHE A 51 -13.95 7.03 -6.18
N ARG A 52 -13.45 8.22 -5.83
CA ARG A 52 -12.09 8.35 -5.32
C ARG A 52 -12.02 7.65 -3.97
N PRO A 53 -11.11 6.68 -3.79
CA PRO A 53 -10.93 6.05 -2.50
C PRO A 53 -10.57 7.14 -1.50
N ALA A 54 -11.33 7.24 -0.41
CA ALA A 54 -11.00 8.16 0.67
C ALA A 54 -9.54 7.90 1.08
N PRO A 55 -8.70 8.94 1.23
CA PRO A 55 -7.37 8.74 1.78
C PRO A 55 -7.55 8.00 3.11
N LYS A 56 -6.76 6.94 3.34
CA LYS A 56 -6.75 6.24 4.63
C LYS A 56 -6.44 7.29 5.69
N LYS A 57 -7.48 7.80 6.37
CA LYS A 57 -7.28 8.57 7.59
C LYS A 57 -6.52 7.62 8.51
N GLU A 58 -5.38 8.05 9.01
CA GLU A 58 -4.73 7.41 10.14
C GLU A 58 -5.64 7.62 11.35
N THR A 59 -6.74 6.86 11.37
CA THR A 59 -7.80 6.95 12.35
C THR A 59 -7.23 6.41 13.64
N GLY A 60 -6.63 7.29 14.45
CA GLY A 60 -6.86 7.46 15.88
C GLY A 60 -6.90 6.24 16.80
N SER A 61 -6.50 5.04 16.36
CA SER A 61 -6.19 3.90 17.23
C SER A 61 -4.71 3.95 17.57
N THR A 62 -4.33 5.01 18.27
CA THR A 62 -3.03 5.10 18.95
C THR A 62 -2.83 3.94 19.95
N ARG A 63 -3.86 3.14 20.24
CA ARG A 63 -3.79 1.96 21.13
C ARG A 63 -3.60 0.60 20.46
N GLN A 64 -3.86 0.41 19.16
CA GLN A 64 -3.66 -0.90 18.50
C GLN A 64 -2.53 -0.92 17.47
N ARG A 65 -1.70 0.13 17.44
CA ARG A 65 -0.55 0.20 16.53
C ARG A 65 0.54 -0.81 16.89
N LEU A 66 0.75 -1.02 18.19
CA LEU A 66 1.72 -1.97 18.73
C LEU A 66 0.98 -3.06 19.49
N ILE A 67 1.20 -4.31 19.08
CA ILE A 67 0.75 -5.48 19.83
C ILE A 67 1.90 -5.94 20.72
N ASP A 68 1.62 -6.02 22.02
CA ASP A 68 2.52 -6.63 23.00
C ASP A 68 2.45 -8.15 22.85
N ALA A 69 3.56 -8.74 22.41
CA ALA A 69 3.72 -10.18 22.23
C ALA A 69 4.28 -10.86 23.50
N GLY A 70 4.41 -10.15 24.62
CA GLY A 70 4.92 -10.68 25.87
C GLY A 70 6.45 -10.68 25.95
N SER A 71 6.99 -11.45 26.91
CA SER A 71 8.44 -11.53 27.14
C SER A 71 9.12 -12.50 26.17
N THR A 72 10.32 -12.14 25.73
CA THR A 72 11.24 -13.00 24.95
C THR A 72 11.50 -14.35 25.62
N ASP A 73 11.60 -14.39 26.95
CA ASP A 73 11.84 -15.61 27.75
C ASP A 73 10.66 -16.61 27.72
N THR A 74 9.48 -16.19 27.24
CA THR A 74 8.26 -17.04 27.17
C THR A 74 8.32 -18.04 26.01
N TYR A 75 9.13 -17.75 24.99
CA TYR A 75 9.15 -18.49 23.74
C TYR A 75 10.39 -19.38 23.68
N SER A 76 10.18 -20.68 23.48
CA SER A 76 11.30 -21.60 23.25
C SER A 76 11.84 -21.44 21.82
N PRO A 77 13.17 -21.59 21.61
CA PRO A 77 13.76 -21.57 20.28
C PRO A 77 13.11 -22.62 19.36
N GLY A 78 12.85 -22.24 18.10
CA GLY A 78 12.18 -23.09 17.11
C GLY A 78 10.65 -23.12 17.20
N THR A 79 10.04 -22.31 18.06
CA THR A 79 8.58 -22.28 18.21
C THR A 79 7.90 -21.17 17.39
N VAL A 80 6.64 -21.40 17.03
CA VAL A 80 5.80 -20.45 16.30
C VAL A 80 4.53 -20.18 17.11
N ALA A 81 4.31 -18.91 17.47
CA ALA A 81 3.13 -18.45 18.21
C ALA A 81 2.20 -17.64 17.32
N ALA A 82 0.89 -17.89 17.41
CA ALA A 82 -0.12 -17.25 16.56
C ALA A 82 -0.77 -16.06 17.26
N PHE A 83 -0.86 -14.92 16.57
CA PHE A 83 -1.53 -13.70 17.05
C PHE A 83 -2.69 -13.33 16.13
N VAL A 84 -3.90 -13.80 16.50
CA VAL A 84 -5.12 -13.62 15.69
C VAL A 84 -5.48 -12.15 15.52
N THR A 85 -5.41 -11.36 16.59
CA THR A 85 -5.76 -9.92 16.59
C THR A 85 -4.91 -9.11 15.62
N GLY A 86 -3.64 -9.48 15.44
CA GLY A 86 -2.71 -8.80 14.53
C GLY A 86 -2.51 -9.48 13.19
N GLN A 87 -3.15 -10.64 12.96
CA GLN A 87 -2.99 -11.46 11.77
C GLN A 87 -1.51 -11.76 11.46
N PHE A 88 -0.74 -12.12 12.48
CA PHE A 88 0.68 -12.47 12.34
C PHE A 88 1.07 -13.69 13.18
N TYR A 89 2.22 -14.24 12.86
CA TYR A 89 2.91 -15.27 13.61
C TYR A 89 4.21 -14.70 14.16
N LEU A 90 4.47 -14.92 15.44
CA LEU A 90 5.77 -14.69 16.04
C LEU A 90 6.57 -15.99 15.94
N VAL A 91 7.66 -15.96 15.20
CA VAL A 91 8.58 -17.08 15.06
C VAL A 91 9.79 -16.81 15.93
N CYS A 92 10.08 -17.73 16.84
CA CYS A 92 11.32 -17.77 17.60
C CYS A 92 12.27 -18.74 16.87
N LEU A 93 13.36 -18.22 16.32
CA LEU A 93 14.37 -18.99 15.62
C LEU A 93 15.28 -19.74 16.61
N GLU A 94 15.99 -20.75 16.13
CA GLU A 94 16.90 -21.56 16.97
C GLU A 94 18.07 -20.75 17.53
N ASP A 95 18.50 -19.70 16.83
CA ASP A 95 19.56 -18.78 17.25
C ASP A 95 19.08 -17.70 18.24
N GLY A 96 17.84 -17.80 18.74
CA GLY A 96 17.23 -16.84 19.65
C GLY A 96 16.70 -15.57 18.97
N GLY A 97 16.72 -15.52 17.63
CA GLY A 97 16.14 -14.45 16.86
C GLY A 97 14.61 -14.50 16.78
N PHE A 98 13.98 -13.35 16.56
CA PHE A 98 12.53 -13.24 16.41
C PHE A 98 12.15 -12.66 15.04
N LEU A 99 11.10 -13.22 14.45
CA LEU A 99 10.45 -12.72 13.24
C LEU A 99 8.94 -12.58 13.48
N ALA A 100 8.35 -11.50 13.01
CA ALA A 100 6.90 -11.32 12.97
C ALA A 100 6.40 -11.48 11.53
N LEU A 101 5.97 -12.69 11.16
CA LEU A 101 5.49 -13.01 9.82
C LEU A 101 3.99 -12.73 9.69
N SER A 102 3.57 -12.10 8.60
CA SER A 102 2.16 -11.94 8.26
C SER A 102 1.51 -13.32 8.02
N SER A 103 0.35 -13.55 8.63
CA SER A 103 -0.48 -14.72 8.35
C SER A 103 -1.18 -14.68 6.98
N LYS A 104 -1.05 -13.58 6.21
CA LYS A 104 -1.65 -13.44 4.88
C LYS A 104 -0.77 -14.01 3.78
N CYS A 105 -1.36 -14.87 2.96
CA CYS A 105 -0.75 -15.44 1.76
C CYS A 105 -0.46 -14.34 0.73
N THR A 106 0.72 -14.38 0.14
CA THR A 106 1.17 -13.41 -0.88
C THR A 106 0.61 -13.66 -2.27
N HIS A 107 -0.16 -14.75 -2.47
CA HIS A 107 -0.92 -15.01 -3.68
C HIS A 107 -2.15 -14.09 -3.77
N LEU A 108 -3.19 -14.37 -2.97
CA LEU A 108 -4.47 -13.63 -2.97
C LEU A 108 -4.97 -13.22 -1.56
N GLY A 109 -4.12 -13.34 -0.54
CA GLY A 109 -4.42 -12.79 0.79
C GLY A 109 -5.14 -13.72 1.79
N CYS A 110 -5.36 -15.00 1.46
CA CYS A 110 -5.90 -15.99 2.42
C CYS A 110 -5.05 -16.09 3.69
N ALA A 111 -5.66 -16.48 4.82
CA ALA A 111 -4.91 -16.83 6.03
C ALA A 111 -4.11 -18.12 5.81
N VAL A 112 -2.86 -18.14 6.26
CA VAL A 112 -1.92 -19.26 6.11
C VAL A 112 -1.61 -19.84 7.50
N PRO A 113 -2.26 -20.95 7.88
CA PRO A 113 -1.99 -21.60 9.16
C PRO A 113 -0.58 -22.21 9.20
N TRP A 114 0.00 -22.22 10.41
CA TRP A 114 1.20 -22.99 10.72
C TRP A 114 0.84 -24.47 10.93
N ASN A 115 1.48 -25.36 10.19
CA ASN A 115 1.40 -26.81 10.38
C ASN A 115 2.61 -27.27 11.23
N LYS A 116 2.34 -27.70 12.46
CA LYS A 116 3.37 -28.15 13.42
C LYS A 116 4.01 -29.48 13.03
N GLU A 117 3.32 -30.37 12.33
CA GLU A 117 3.86 -31.69 11.96
C GLU A 117 4.89 -31.55 10.83
N GLN A 118 4.60 -30.68 9.87
CA GLN A 118 5.46 -30.46 8.71
C GLN A 118 6.43 -29.29 8.86
N GLN A 119 6.31 -28.52 9.95
CA GLN A 119 7.11 -27.30 10.22
C GLN A 119 7.05 -26.30 9.05
N LYS A 120 5.85 -26.09 8.50
CA LYS A 120 5.60 -25.22 7.34
C LYS A 120 4.31 -24.43 7.52
N PHE A 121 4.26 -23.27 6.89
CA PHE A 121 2.99 -22.57 6.68
C PHE A 121 2.34 -23.10 5.40
N ILE A 122 1.10 -23.59 5.50
CA ILE A 122 0.41 -24.22 4.37
C ILE A 122 -0.89 -23.46 4.10
N CYS A 123 -0.99 -22.83 2.93
CA CYS A 123 -2.16 -22.07 2.54
C CYS A 123 -3.27 -23.03 2.06
N PRO A 124 -4.46 -23.08 2.71
CA PRO A 124 -5.52 -24.01 2.33
C PRO A 124 -6.20 -23.64 1.00
N CYS A 125 -6.05 -22.41 0.52
CA CYS A 125 -6.74 -21.95 -0.69
C CYS A 125 -6.17 -22.56 -1.98
N HIS A 126 -4.84 -22.60 -2.12
CA HIS A 126 -4.16 -23.07 -3.33
C HIS A 126 -2.84 -23.80 -3.02
N ALA A 127 -2.73 -24.35 -1.80
CA ALA A 127 -1.60 -25.16 -1.34
C ALA A 127 -0.20 -24.51 -1.41
N SER A 128 -0.09 -23.18 -1.49
CA SER A 128 1.21 -22.52 -1.34
C SER A 128 1.82 -22.86 0.02
N GLN A 129 3.07 -23.30 0.00
CA GLN A 129 3.81 -23.67 1.20
C GLN A 129 4.92 -22.68 1.45
N PHE A 130 5.14 -22.34 2.72
CA PHE A 130 6.25 -21.50 3.15
C PHE A 130 7.05 -22.18 4.28
N ASP A 131 8.35 -21.92 4.31
CA ASP A 131 9.22 -22.39 5.39
C ASP A 131 9.03 -21.57 6.69
N ILE A 132 9.73 -21.94 7.76
CA ILE A 132 9.69 -21.24 9.05
C ILE A 132 10.14 -19.76 8.96
N TRP A 133 10.98 -19.43 7.98
CA TRP A 133 11.40 -18.04 7.68
C TRP A 133 10.42 -17.31 6.77
N GLY A 134 9.35 -17.97 6.32
CA GLY A 134 8.32 -17.47 5.41
C GLY A 134 8.70 -17.43 3.93
N ASN A 135 9.80 -18.06 3.49
CA ASN A 135 10.10 -18.19 2.06
C ASN A 135 9.16 -19.16 1.38
N VAL A 136 8.86 -18.93 0.10
CA VAL A 136 8.04 -19.84 -0.70
C VAL A 136 8.80 -21.14 -0.95
N LEU A 137 8.19 -22.25 -0.58
CA LEU A 137 8.64 -23.60 -0.93
C LEU A 137 7.87 -24.16 -2.13
N SER A 138 6.60 -23.76 -2.28
CA SER A 138 5.73 -24.22 -3.37
C SER A 138 4.83 -23.09 -3.88
N SER A 139 4.81 -22.92 -5.20
CA SER A 139 3.94 -22.00 -5.94
C SER A 139 2.46 -22.38 -5.75
N PRO A 140 1.47 -21.48 -5.92
CA PRO A 140 1.45 -20.25 -6.75
C PRO A 140 1.92 -18.94 -6.10
N ALA A 141 2.23 -18.90 -4.80
CA ALA A 141 2.69 -17.67 -4.17
C ALA A 141 3.97 -17.12 -4.85
N PRO A 142 3.99 -15.84 -5.28
CA PRO A 142 5.11 -15.30 -6.06
C PRO A 142 6.30 -14.85 -5.20
N ARG A 143 6.11 -14.67 -3.89
CA ARG A 143 7.11 -14.13 -2.97
C ARG A 143 6.92 -14.63 -1.54
N ALA A 144 7.96 -14.50 -0.72
CA ALA A 144 7.93 -14.80 0.71
C ALA A 144 6.84 -14.02 1.48
N LEU A 145 6.40 -14.55 2.62
CA LEU A 145 5.45 -13.88 3.52
C LEU A 145 5.99 -12.51 3.97
N ASP A 146 5.12 -11.50 3.96
CA ASP A 146 5.46 -10.16 4.44
C ASP A 146 5.83 -10.20 5.94
N LEU A 147 6.62 -9.24 6.39
CA LEU A 147 7.00 -9.08 7.79
C LEU A 147 6.28 -7.88 8.41
N PHE A 148 6.15 -7.90 9.73
CA PHE A 148 5.84 -6.72 10.52
C PHE A 148 7.10 -6.24 11.24
N LYS A 149 7.23 -4.92 11.39
CA LYS A 149 8.34 -4.36 12.16
C LYS A 149 8.21 -4.79 13.61
N LEU A 150 9.26 -5.41 14.13
CA LEU A 150 9.33 -5.91 15.49
C LEU A 150 10.44 -5.16 16.25
N SER A 151 10.14 -4.76 17.47
CA SER A 151 11.07 -4.11 18.39
C SER A 151 11.07 -4.87 19.70
N ILE A 152 12.26 -5.10 20.27
CA ILE A 152 12.41 -5.72 21.58
C ILE A 152 12.92 -4.65 22.54
N VAL A 153 12.13 -4.32 23.55
CA VAL A 153 12.47 -3.30 24.55
C VAL A 153 12.29 -3.90 25.93
N ASN A 154 13.34 -3.91 26.76
CA ASN A 154 13.30 -4.49 28.11
C ASN A 154 12.77 -5.94 28.13
N LYS A 155 13.28 -6.78 27.22
CA LYS A 155 12.81 -8.17 26.98
C LYS A 155 11.36 -8.33 26.53
N LYS A 156 10.59 -7.25 26.35
CA LYS A 156 9.24 -7.31 25.80
C LYS A 156 9.25 -7.16 24.30
N ILE A 157 8.47 -7.99 23.63
CA ILE A 157 8.34 -8.00 22.17
C ILE A 157 7.16 -7.10 21.79
N GLN A 158 7.41 -6.10 20.97
CA GLN A 158 6.39 -5.21 20.43
C GLN A 158 6.37 -5.33 18.91
N VAL A 159 5.19 -5.58 18.34
CA VAL A 159 5.01 -5.74 16.89
C VAL A 159 4.14 -4.60 16.36
N ASP A 160 4.67 -3.83 15.40
CA ASP A 160 3.94 -2.77 14.69
C ASP A 160 3.20 -3.37 13.48
N ILE A 161 1.89 -3.52 13.62
CA ILE A 161 1.03 -4.13 12.58
C ILE A 161 0.72 -3.19 11.40
N ASN A 162 1.02 -1.89 11.51
CA ASN A 162 0.82 -0.95 10.41
C ASN A 162 2.04 -0.88 9.51
N ASN A 163 3.22 -1.15 10.07
CA ASN A 163 4.46 -1.18 9.33
C ASN A 163 4.74 -2.58 8.76
N ARG A 164 4.02 -2.90 7.67
CA ARG A 164 4.23 -4.11 6.90
C ARG A 164 5.38 -3.93 5.91
N ILE A 165 6.38 -4.79 6.02
CA ILE A 165 7.55 -4.84 5.15
C ILE A 165 7.35 -5.98 4.14
N THR A 166 7.20 -5.62 2.87
CA THR A 166 7.17 -6.61 1.77
C THR A 166 8.58 -7.07 1.44
N ARG A 167 8.74 -8.35 1.09
CA ARG A 167 10.04 -8.93 0.73
C ARG A 167 9.86 -10.07 -0.28
N ASN A 168 10.89 -10.31 -1.09
CA ASN A 168 10.90 -11.42 -2.03
C ASN A 168 11.42 -12.73 -1.40
N ARG A 169 12.41 -12.61 -0.51
CA ARG A 169 13.09 -13.71 0.19
C ARG A 169 13.55 -13.28 1.58
N PHE A 170 13.94 -14.24 2.40
CA PHE A 170 14.54 -14.04 3.71
C PHE A 170 15.94 -13.40 3.61
N ASN A 171 16.19 -12.49 4.54
CA ASN A 171 17.49 -11.89 4.78
C ASN A 171 17.74 -11.82 6.30
N LYS A 172 18.95 -12.12 6.75
CA LYS A 172 19.33 -12.13 8.17
C LYS A 172 19.06 -10.80 8.87
N ASN A 173 19.18 -9.67 8.17
CA ASN A 173 18.94 -8.33 8.73
C ASN A 173 17.46 -8.09 9.13
N GLN A 174 16.56 -9.00 8.78
CA GLN A 174 15.14 -8.94 9.13
C GLN A 174 14.84 -9.52 10.51
N VAL A 175 15.78 -10.28 11.08
CA VAL A 175 15.65 -10.93 12.38
C VAL A 175 15.97 -9.92 13.47
N ALA A 176 15.10 -9.80 14.48
CA ALA A 176 15.41 -9.02 15.66
C ALA A 176 15.91 -9.94 16.76
N TYR A 177 17.03 -9.58 17.39
CA TYR A 177 17.56 -10.28 18.54
C TYR A 177 17.25 -9.47 19.79
N PRO A 178 16.96 -10.11 20.95
CA PRO A 178 16.98 -9.39 22.20
C PRO A 178 18.37 -8.79 22.36
N GLU A 179 18.47 -7.48 22.59
CA GLU A 179 19.75 -6.89 22.94
C GLU A 179 20.30 -7.69 24.13
N THR A 180 21.44 -8.35 23.93
CA THR A 180 22.20 -8.89 25.04
C THR A 180 22.52 -7.69 25.91
N VAL A 181 21.82 -7.56 27.04
CA VAL A 181 22.21 -6.64 28.11
C VAL A 181 23.56 -7.15 28.60
N THR A 182 24.62 -6.76 27.91
CA THR A 182 25.96 -6.84 28.44
C THR A 182 25.94 -5.84 29.59
N LEU A 183 25.70 -6.35 30.80
CA LEU A 183 26.02 -5.64 32.01
C LEU A 183 27.52 -5.34 31.91
N VAL A 184 27.87 -4.16 31.39
CA VAL A 184 29.20 -3.60 31.56
C VAL A 184 29.34 -3.43 33.05
N GLY A 185 29.99 -4.41 33.67
CA GLY A 185 30.41 -4.36 35.05
C GLY A 185 31.15 -3.03 35.24
N LYS A 186 30.56 -2.13 36.03
CA LYS A 186 31.33 -1.06 36.64
C LYS A 186 32.33 -1.76 37.55
N ALA A 187 33.55 -1.87 37.05
CA ALA A 187 34.73 -2.26 37.80
C ALA A 187 34.75 -1.46 39.11
N GLY A 188 34.86 -2.17 40.22
CA GLY A 188 35.17 -1.60 41.52
C GLY A 188 36.43 -0.74 41.41
N LYS A 189 36.35 0.46 41.97
CA LYS A 189 37.52 1.27 42.29
C LYS A 189 37.64 1.23 43.80
N GLN A 190 38.67 0.52 44.27
CA GLN A 190 39.30 0.78 45.56
C GLN A 190 39.93 2.17 45.54
#